data_AF-A0AA37HZQ1-F1
#
_entry.id   AF-A0AA37HZQ1-F1
#
_cell.length_a   1.000
_cell.length_b   1.000
_cell.length_c   1.000
_cell.angle_alpha   90.00
_cell.angle_beta   90.00
_cell.angle_gamma   90.00
#
_symmetry.space_group_name_H-M   'P 1'
#
loop_
_entity.id
_entity.type
_entity.pdbx_description
1 polymer ?
#
loop_
_entity_poly.entity_id
_entity_poly.type
_entity_poly.pdbx_seq_one_letter_code
_entity_poly.pdbx_strand_id
1 'polypeptide(L)'
;MKLKQDILQSQPHRVQKLFTQWENYMEAHVAFWSLPGNLDIHTEAHSARVLLHALRIGQLRNLSDNAMTALAHTCIFHDTRRKDNYRDIGHGDRAAEYYADFCKLQSQENKTSISFYQEAYDAMKYHDRNDDIGDKAIAVSHIGNDEGTTIGQEIYHIFKDADALDRYRLGDWCLDERFLRTPESKNMTKFALDLVLCTTPPDELKKVWDLTLPFKPKNSNH
;
A
#
# COMPACT_ATOMS: atom_id res chain seq x y z
N MET A 1 -10.19 -5.04 9.47
CA MET A 1 -11.00 -5.63 8.36
C MET A 1 -10.91 -7.15 8.50
N LYS A 2 -11.97 -7.95 8.29
CA LYS A 2 -11.79 -9.41 8.29
C LYS A 2 -11.67 -9.93 6.87
N LEU A 3 -10.43 -10.10 6.40
CA LEU A 3 -10.18 -10.82 5.15
C LEU A 3 -10.81 -12.21 5.24
N LYS A 4 -11.54 -12.64 4.21
CA LYS A 4 -12.11 -13.99 4.20
C LYS A 4 -10.97 -15.01 4.26
N GLN A 5 -11.07 -15.93 5.22
CA GLN A 5 -10.01 -16.89 5.51
C GLN A 5 -9.59 -17.71 4.28
N ASP A 6 -10.55 -18.08 3.42
CA ASP A 6 -10.30 -18.81 2.18
C ASP A 6 -9.42 -18.03 1.20
N ILE A 7 -9.57 -16.70 1.12
CA ILE A 7 -8.74 -15.85 0.23
C ILE A 7 -7.30 -15.88 0.70
N LEU A 8 -7.08 -15.72 2.01
CA LEU A 8 -5.74 -15.78 2.59
C LEU A 8 -5.13 -17.17 2.41
N GLN A 9 -5.88 -18.23 2.73
CA GLN A 9 -5.43 -19.62 2.62
C GLN A 9 -5.06 -20.03 1.19
N SER A 10 -5.66 -19.38 0.18
CA SER A 10 -5.31 -19.60 -1.24
C SER A 10 -3.98 -18.96 -1.66
N GLN A 11 -3.37 -18.09 -0.83
CA GLN A 11 -2.08 -17.47 -1.14
C GLN A 11 -0.90 -18.38 -0.77
N PRO A 12 0.30 -18.16 -1.32
CA PRO A 12 1.51 -18.85 -0.87
C PRO A 12 1.76 -18.66 0.64
N HIS A 13 2.30 -19.69 1.31
CA HIS A 13 2.52 -19.69 2.77
C HIS A 13 3.28 -18.46 3.28
N ARG A 14 4.28 -17.99 2.51
CA ARG A 14 5.05 -16.78 2.83
C ARG A 14 4.18 -15.52 2.87
N VAL A 15 3.26 -15.38 1.91
CA VAL A 15 2.30 -14.26 1.87
C VAL A 15 1.34 -14.36 3.05
N GLN A 16 0.81 -15.55 3.35
CA GLN A 16 -0.09 -15.77 4.50
C GLN A 16 0.53 -15.34 5.83
N LYS A 17 1.76 -15.81 6.08
CA LYS A 17 2.50 -15.51 7.31
C LYS A 17 2.75 -14.01 7.45
N LEU A 18 3.27 -13.37 6.41
CA LEU A 18 3.60 -11.94 6.45
C LEU A 18 2.34 -11.08 6.55
N PHE A 19 1.28 -11.40 5.81
CA PHE A 19 0.02 -10.70 5.90
C PHE A 19 -0.55 -10.76 7.31
N THR A 20 -0.65 -11.97 7.89
CA THR A 20 -1.18 -12.16 9.24
C THR A 20 -0.34 -11.42 10.29
N GLN A 21 0.99 -11.46 10.16
CA GLN A 21 1.88 -10.75 11.07
C GLN A 21 1.64 -9.24 11.02
N TRP A 22 1.66 -8.65 9.82
CA TRP A 22 1.65 -7.21 9.67
C TRP A 22 0.26 -6.58 9.74
N GLU A 23 -0.81 -7.32 9.41
CA GLU A 23 -2.19 -6.90 9.69
C GLU A 23 -2.42 -6.81 11.20
N ASN A 24 -2.10 -7.86 11.96
CA ASN A 24 -2.23 -7.83 13.42
C ASN A 24 -1.35 -6.74 14.06
N TYR A 25 -0.13 -6.55 13.53
CA TYR A 25 0.77 -5.51 14.01
C TYR A 25 0.19 -4.11 13.78
N MET A 26 -0.37 -3.87 12.58
CA MET A 26 -1.02 -2.62 12.22
C MET A 26 -2.20 -2.33 13.17
N GLU A 27 -3.10 -3.30 13.33
CA GLU A 27 -4.29 -3.14 14.19
C GLU A 27 -3.92 -2.90 15.67
N ALA A 28 -2.84 -3.50 16.16
CA ALA A 28 -2.44 -3.39 17.57
C ALA A 28 -1.60 -2.15 17.88
N HIS A 29 -0.86 -1.61 16.92
CA HIS A 29 0.23 -0.67 17.21
C HIS A 29 0.29 0.57 16.33
N VAL A 30 -0.31 0.56 15.13
CA VAL A 30 -0.20 1.66 14.17
C VAL A 30 -1.44 2.54 14.27
N ALA A 31 -1.23 3.85 14.45
CA ALA A 31 -2.31 4.81 14.58
C ALA A 31 -2.50 5.63 13.31
N PHE A 32 -3.71 5.63 12.75
CA PHE A 32 -4.12 6.51 11.66
C PHE A 32 -4.68 7.83 12.23
N TRP A 33 -4.33 8.96 11.61
CA TRP A 33 -5.00 10.23 11.93
C TRP A 33 -6.47 10.18 11.54
N SER A 34 -7.35 10.64 12.43
CA SER A 34 -8.77 10.72 12.15
C SER A 34 -9.04 11.73 11.03
N LEU A 35 -9.77 11.30 10.00
CA LEU A 35 -10.14 12.14 8.87
C LEU A 35 -11.57 12.68 9.02
N PRO A 36 -11.83 13.92 8.59
CA PRO A 36 -13.18 14.49 8.62
C PRO A 36 -14.10 13.77 7.61
N GLY A 37 -15.37 13.58 7.99
CA GLY A 37 -16.43 13.13 7.07
C GLY A 37 -16.95 11.71 7.25
N ASN A 38 -16.52 10.96 8.28
CA ASN A 38 -17.01 9.62 8.63
C ASN A 38 -17.05 8.61 7.46
N LEU A 39 -16.18 8.80 6.47
CA LEU A 39 -16.00 7.92 5.33
C LEU A 39 -14.59 7.39 5.43
N ASP A 40 -14.50 6.12 5.81
CA ASP A 40 -13.24 5.49 6.09
C ASP A 40 -12.71 4.75 4.86
N ILE A 41 -12.04 5.48 3.98
CA ILE A 41 -11.53 4.97 2.70
C ILE A 41 -10.01 4.79 2.67
N HIS A 42 -9.28 5.21 3.71
CA HIS A 42 -7.80 5.28 3.72
C HIS A 42 -7.15 4.65 4.98
N THR A 43 -7.91 3.99 5.85
CA THR A 43 -7.37 3.43 7.10
C THR A 43 -6.99 1.95 6.96
N GLU A 44 -7.17 1.16 8.01
CA GLU A 44 -6.70 -0.21 8.15
C GLU A 44 -7.25 -1.12 7.04
N ALA A 45 -8.50 -0.95 6.59
CA ALA A 45 -9.08 -1.80 5.55
C ALA A 45 -8.41 -1.60 4.18
N HIS A 46 -8.12 -0.33 3.83
CA HIS A 46 -7.35 0.00 2.63
C HIS A 46 -5.92 -0.54 2.74
N SER A 47 -5.24 -0.21 3.83
CA SER A 47 -3.85 -0.61 4.07
C SER A 47 -3.68 -2.14 4.07
N ALA A 48 -4.65 -2.90 4.59
CA ALA A 48 -4.64 -4.36 4.55
C ALA A 48 -4.79 -4.91 3.11
N ARG A 49 -5.68 -4.37 2.28
CA ARG A 49 -5.77 -4.81 0.87
C ARG A 49 -4.49 -4.49 0.09
N VAL A 50 -3.92 -3.30 0.31
CA VAL A 50 -2.62 -2.91 -0.26
C VAL A 50 -1.52 -3.86 0.19
N LEU A 51 -1.45 -4.20 1.48
CA LEU A 51 -0.50 -5.18 2.01
C LEU A 51 -0.63 -6.54 1.29
N LEU A 52 -1.84 -7.05 1.09
CA LEU A 52 -2.05 -8.33 0.39
C LEU A 52 -1.59 -8.26 -1.08
N HIS A 53 -1.91 -7.18 -1.79
CA HIS A 53 -1.45 -6.96 -3.16
C HIS A 53 0.06 -6.89 -3.25
N ALA A 54 0.69 -6.08 -2.40
CA ALA A 54 2.12 -5.87 -2.39
C ALA A 54 2.88 -7.17 -2.09
N LEU A 55 2.46 -7.93 -1.06
CA LEU A 55 3.08 -9.21 -0.73
C LEU A 55 2.94 -10.24 -1.86
N ARG A 56 1.78 -10.27 -2.54
CA ARG A 56 1.57 -11.17 -3.66
C ARG A 56 2.45 -10.81 -4.86
N ILE A 57 2.58 -9.53 -5.20
CA ILE A 57 3.48 -9.06 -6.26
C ILE A 57 4.94 -9.34 -5.87
N GLY A 58 5.35 -9.00 -4.65
CA GLY A 58 6.71 -9.25 -4.15
C GLY A 58 7.08 -10.74 -4.12
N GLN A 59 6.12 -11.61 -3.83
CA GLN A 59 6.29 -13.06 -3.92
C GLN A 59 6.49 -13.53 -5.36
N LEU A 60 5.70 -13.02 -6.32
CA LEU A 60 5.85 -13.36 -7.75
C LEU A 60 7.19 -12.88 -8.31
N ARG A 61 7.70 -11.77 -7.78
CA ARG A 61 8.99 -11.16 -8.18
C ARG A 61 10.18 -11.66 -7.36
N ASN A 62 9.96 -12.67 -6.51
CA ASN A 62 10.99 -13.33 -5.69
C ASN A 62 11.81 -12.38 -4.80
N LEU A 63 11.17 -11.36 -4.21
CA LEU A 63 11.84 -10.48 -3.26
C LEU A 63 12.40 -11.24 -2.06
N SER A 64 13.53 -10.78 -1.52
CA SER A 64 14.12 -11.31 -0.28
C SER A 64 13.23 -11.07 0.94
N ASP A 65 13.48 -11.76 2.06
CA ASP A 65 12.67 -11.58 3.28
C ASP A 65 12.78 -10.16 3.85
N ASN A 66 13.96 -9.54 3.75
CA ASN A 66 14.16 -8.14 4.13
C ASN A 66 13.34 -7.21 3.24
N ALA A 67 13.36 -7.40 1.93
CA ALA A 67 12.59 -6.57 1.00
C ALA A 67 11.08 -6.75 1.17
N MET A 68 10.62 -7.97 1.42
CA MET A 68 9.21 -8.25 1.75
C MET A 68 8.78 -7.59 3.06
N THR A 69 9.67 -7.56 4.06
CA THR A 69 9.40 -6.90 5.34
C THR A 69 9.34 -5.38 5.18
N ALA A 70 10.30 -4.79 4.46
CA ALA A 70 10.30 -3.38 4.12
C ALA A 70 9.01 -2.98 3.36
N LEU A 71 8.62 -3.78 2.38
CA LEU A 71 7.38 -3.57 1.62
C LEU A 71 6.13 -3.65 2.52
N ALA A 72 6.09 -4.60 3.46
CA ALA A 72 4.99 -4.69 4.42
C ALA A 72 4.92 -3.46 5.34
N HIS A 73 6.07 -2.96 5.81
CA HIS A 73 6.13 -1.71 6.57
C HIS A 73 5.58 -0.55 5.74
N THR A 74 6.00 -0.39 4.48
CA THR A 74 5.46 0.62 3.56
C THR A 74 3.94 0.58 3.54
N CYS A 75 3.35 -0.60 3.36
CA CYS A 75 1.89 -0.75 3.25
C CYS A 75 1.15 -0.33 4.53
N ILE A 76 1.61 -0.71 5.71
CA ILE A 76 0.86 -0.45 6.95
C ILE A 76 1.02 0.97 7.49
N PHE A 77 2.00 1.75 6.99
CA PHE A 77 2.27 3.11 7.46
C PHE A 77 1.91 4.23 6.46
N HIS A 78 1.84 3.96 5.14
CA HIS A 78 1.84 5.01 4.10
C HIS A 78 0.76 6.09 4.24
N ASP A 79 -0.44 5.73 4.70
CA ASP A 79 -1.60 6.62 4.80
C ASP A 79 -1.92 7.07 6.24
N THR A 80 -1.05 6.76 7.20
CA THR A 80 -1.27 7.07 8.62
C THR A 80 -1.35 8.56 8.94
N ARG A 81 -0.80 9.44 8.09
CA ARG A 81 -0.64 10.89 8.33
C ARG A 81 -1.32 11.77 7.29
N ARG A 82 -2.45 11.30 6.76
CA ARG A 82 -3.36 12.09 5.92
C ARG A 82 -4.06 13.18 6.73
N LYS A 83 -4.27 14.34 6.13
CA LYS A 83 -5.03 15.49 6.65
C LYS A 83 -6.40 15.61 6.00
N ASP A 84 -6.58 15.03 4.82
CA ASP A 84 -7.86 14.98 4.11
C ASP A 84 -8.03 13.68 3.31
N ASN A 85 -9.29 13.41 2.94
CA ASN A 85 -9.69 12.22 2.16
C ASN A 85 -9.42 12.34 0.66
N TYR A 86 -8.95 13.49 0.18
CA TYR A 86 -8.81 13.82 -1.23
C TYR A 86 -7.32 13.90 -1.61
N ARG A 87 -6.89 15.02 -2.22
CA ARG A 87 -5.54 15.21 -2.74
C ARG A 87 -4.65 15.85 -1.67
N ASP A 88 -4.15 15.03 -0.77
CA ASP A 88 -3.23 15.46 0.28
C ASP A 88 -1.76 15.29 -0.14
N ILE A 89 -1.23 16.13 -1.02
CA ILE A 89 0.20 16.03 -1.39
C ILE A 89 1.09 16.34 -0.18
N GLY A 90 2.05 15.46 0.10
CA GLY A 90 2.96 15.50 1.24
C GLY A 90 2.57 14.57 2.39
N HIS A 91 1.51 13.76 2.28
CA HIS A 91 1.19 12.75 3.29
C HIS A 91 2.24 11.65 3.33
N GLY A 92 2.83 11.29 2.18
CA GLY A 92 3.90 10.30 2.12
C GLY A 92 5.09 10.67 2.99
N ASP A 93 5.54 11.93 2.91
CA ASP A 93 6.63 12.46 3.73
C ASP A 93 6.29 12.40 5.23
N ARG A 94 5.08 12.82 5.62
CA ARG A 94 4.66 12.76 7.03
C ARG A 94 4.55 11.33 7.56
N ALA A 95 4.05 10.40 6.73
CA ALA A 95 3.95 8.99 7.08
C ALA A 95 5.35 8.37 7.26
N ALA A 96 6.29 8.70 6.38
CA ALA A 96 7.68 8.26 6.47
C ALA A 96 8.35 8.76 7.76
N GLU A 97 8.18 10.04 8.12
CA GLU A 97 8.69 10.59 9.38
C GLU A 97 8.05 9.89 10.59
N TYR A 98 6.74 9.66 10.56
CA TYR A 98 6.08 8.90 11.63
C TYR A 98 6.64 7.48 11.76
N TYR A 99 6.86 6.77 10.65
CA TYR A 99 7.46 5.45 10.66
C TYR A 99 8.89 5.46 11.25
N ALA A 100 9.72 6.44 10.89
CA ALA A 100 11.07 6.59 11.42
C ALA A 100 11.06 6.82 12.94
N ASP A 101 10.25 7.77 13.41
CA ASP A 101 10.07 8.05 14.83
C ASP A 101 9.53 6.83 15.59
N PHE A 102 8.55 6.13 15.00
CA PHE A 102 7.97 4.94 15.58
C PHE A 102 9.03 3.83 15.77
N CYS A 103 9.82 3.53 14.74
CA CYS A 103 10.90 2.54 14.84
C CYS A 103 11.94 2.93 15.89
N LYS A 104 12.32 4.21 15.95
CA LYS A 104 13.27 4.74 16.92
C LYS A 104 12.76 4.56 18.35
N LEU A 105 11.50 4.91 18.62
CA LEU A 105 10.88 4.75 19.93
C LEU A 105 10.81 3.28 20.35
N GLN A 106 10.38 2.38 19.46
CA GLN A 106 10.34 0.94 19.74
C GLN A 106 11.73 0.38 20.10
N SER A 107 12.76 0.80 19.37
CA SER A 107 14.15 0.44 19.67
C SER A 107 14.61 0.97 21.02
N GLN A 108 14.27 2.21 21.39
CA GLN A 108 14.65 2.81 22.67
C GLN A 108 13.96 2.15 23.86
N GLU A 109 12.71 1.70 23.68
CA GLU A 109 11.93 1.01 24.70
C GLU A 109 12.28 -0.50 24.81
N ASN A 110 13.31 -0.97 24.10
CA ASN A 110 13.66 -2.39 23.96
C ASN A 110 12.47 -3.27 23.51
N LYS A 111 11.51 -2.69 22.78
CA LYS A 111 10.39 -3.39 22.15
C LYS A 111 10.84 -3.78 20.75
N THR A 112 11.51 -4.92 20.62
CA THR A 112 12.22 -5.37 19.39
C THR A 112 11.31 -5.81 18.23
N SER A 113 10.05 -5.39 18.20
CA SER A 113 9.05 -5.97 17.29
C SER A 113 9.06 -5.39 15.86
N ILE A 114 9.73 -4.26 15.64
CA ILE A 114 9.88 -3.65 14.32
C ILE A 114 11.27 -3.03 14.14
N SER A 115 11.85 -3.18 12.95
CA SER A 115 13.15 -2.59 12.58
C SER A 115 12.96 -1.50 11.52
N PHE A 116 13.84 -0.50 11.53
CA PHE A 116 13.85 0.53 10.49
C PHE A 116 14.44 -0.02 9.18
N TYR A 117 13.77 0.26 8.08
CA TYR A 117 14.18 -0.05 6.71
C TYR A 117 14.15 1.25 5.89
N GLN A 118 15.29 1.60 5.29
CA GLN A 118 15.43 2.81 4.50
C GLN A 118 14.55 2.76 3.24
N GLU A 119 14.46 1.61 2.59
CA GLU A 119 13.60 1.36 1.43
C GLU A 119 12.13 1.63 1.76
N ALA A 120 11.69 1.24 2.96
CA ALA A 120 10.31 1.46 3.40
C ALA A 120 10.03 2.95 3.61
N TYR A 121 10.96 3.65 4.27
CA TYR A 121 10.88 5.10 4.49
C TYR A 121 10.82 5.85 3.15
N ASP A 122 11.72 5.56 2.22
CA ASP A 122 11.75 6.27 0.94
C ASP A 122 10.54 5.96 0.07
N ALA A 123 10.09 4.70 0.03
CA ALA A 123 8.89 4.32 -0.71
C ALA A 123 7.65 5.06 -0.18
N MET A 124 7.47 5.16 1.14
CA MET A 124 6.41 5.97 1.75
C MET A 124 6.57 7.45 1.38
N LYS A 125 7.76 8.02 1.54
CA LYS A 125 8.03 9.45 1.37
C LYS A 125 7.62 9.98 0.00
N TYR A 126 7.83 9.17 -1.05
CA TYR A 126 7.66 9.60 -2.43
C TYR A 126 6.43 9.02 -3.14
N HIS A 127 5.61 8.20 -2.49
CA HIS A 127 4.49 7.53 -3.19
C HIS A 127 3.41 8.49 -3.68
N ASP A 128 3.22 9.61 -2.99
CA ASP A 128 2.27 10.65 -3.33
C ASP A 128 2.80 11.69 -4.32
N ARG A 129 4.00 11.44 -4.87
CA ARG A 129 4.69 12.27 -5.87
C ARG A 129 4.67 11.60 -7.23
N ASN A 130 5.00 12.40 -8.25
CA ASN A 130 5.25 11.89 -9.60
C ASN A 130 6.41 10.89 -9.59
N ASP A 131 6.29 9.83 -10.39
CA ASP A 131 7.24 8.73 -10.47
C ASP A 131 8.67 9.20 -10.70
N ASP A 132 8.89 10.11 -11.67
CA ASP A 132 10.22 10.68 -11.97
C ASP A 132 10.93 11.29 -10.75
N ILE A 133 10.16 11.86 -9.81
CA ILE A 133 10.72 12.45 -8.59
C ILE A 133 11.12 11.34 -7.61
N GLY A 134 10.21 10.38 -7.39
CA GLY A 134 10.45 9.26 -6.49
C GLY A 134 11.59 8.37 -6.97
N ASP A 135 11.57 7.98 -8.24
CA ASP A 135 12.59 7.11 -8.83
C ASP A 135 13.98 7.71 -8.76
N LYS A 136 14.13 8.99 -9.10
CA LYS A 136 15.43 9.66 -9.01
C LYS A 136 15.93 9.77 -7.57
N ALA A 137 15.05 10.14 -6.64
CA ALA A 137 15.44 10.26 -5.23
C ALA A 137 15.84 8.91 -4.63
N ILE A 138 15.05 7.87 -4.88
CA ILE A 138 15.29 6.52 -4.38
C ILE A 138 16.53 5.90 -5.03
N ALA A 139 16.73 6.08 -6.33
CA ALA A 139 17.95 5.62 -7.00
C ALA A 139 19.20 6.20 -6.32
N VAL A 140 19.20 7.51 -6.01
CA VAL A 140 20.32 8.19 -5.34
C VAL A 140 20.54 7.71 -3.91
N SER A 141 19.49 7.49 -3.13
CA SER A 141 19.59 6.98 -1.75
C SER A 141 20.09 5.54 -1.67
N HIS A 142 19.93 4.76 -2.75
CA HIS A 142 20.20 3.33 -2.79
C HIS A 142 21.30 2.96 -3.81
N ILE A 143 22.21 3.88 -4.15
CA ILE A 143 23.33 3.60 -5.06
C ILE A 143 24.23 2.51 -4.44
N GLY A 144 24.05 1.28 -4.89
CA GLY A 144 25.11 0.30 -5.03
C GLY A 144 25.77 0.44 -6.41
N ASN A 145 26.97 -0.12 -6.59
CA ASN A 145 27.76 -0.01 -7.84
C ASN A 145 27.13 -0.71 -9.08
N ASP A 146 25.84 -1.06 -9.07
CA ASP A 146 25.20 -1.81 -10.15
C ASP A 146 24.39 -0.90 -11.08
N GLU A 147 24.54 -1.13 -12.39
CA GLU A 147 23.65 -0.58 -13.41
C GLU A 147 22.31 -1.34 -13.36
N GLY A 148 21.27 -0.75 -12.76
CA GLY A 148 19.93 -1.36 -12.70
C GLY A 148 18.96 -0.69 -11.73
N THR A 149 17.71 -1.16 -11.73
CA THR A 149 16.69 -0.76 -10.74
C THR A 149 17.14 -1.20 -9.34
N THR A 150 17.25 -0.27 -8.40
CA THR A 150 17.64 -0.61 -7.03
C THR A 150 16.51 -1.35 -6.31
N ILE A 151 16.83 -2.06 -5.22
CA ILE A 151 15.80 -2.71 -4.40
C ILE A 151 14.78 -1.71 -3.82
N GLY A 152 15.22 -0.48 -3.53
CA GLY A 152 14.33 0.61 -3.11
C GLY A 152 13.33 0.99 -4.21
N GLN A 153 13.79 1.11 -5.46
CA GLN A 153 12.90 1.41 -6.59
C GLN A 153 11.92 0.26 -6.87
N GLU A 154 12.39 -0.98 -6.75
CA GLU A 154 11.56 -2.17 -6.89
C GLU A 154 10.42 -2.20 -5.84
N ILE A 155 10.74 -1.97 -4.56
CA ILE A 155 9.75 -1.86 -3.48
C ILE A 155 8.78 -0.71 -3.75
N TYR A 156 9.30 0.44 -4.19
CA TYR A 156 8.49 1.62 -4.53
C TYR A 156 7.48 1.34 -5.64
N HIS A 157 7.90 0.69 -6.73
CA HIS A 157 7.02 0.35 -7.84
C HIS A 157 5.94 -0.65 -7.44
N ILE A 158 6.32 -1.70 -6.73
CA ILE A 158 5.39 -2.73 -6.24
C ILE A 158 4.35 -2.10 -5.30
N PHE A 159 4.81 -1.25 -4.38
CA PHE A 159 3.93 -0.57 -3.44
C PHE A 159 2.93 0.36 -4.16
N LYS A 160 3.38 1.20 -5.09
CA LYS A 160 2.48 2.09 -5.83
C LYS A 160 1.47 1.34 -6.68
N ASP A 161 1.88 0.22 -7.26
CA ASP A 161 0.97 -0.65 -7.99
C ASP A 161 -0.07 -1.28 -7.06
N ALA A 162 0.34 -1.74 -5.87
CA ALA A 162 -0.56 -2.30 -4.87
C ALA A 162 -1.57 -1.27 -4.34
N ASP A 163 -1.14 -0.04 -4.07
CA ASP A 163 -2.03 1.08 -3.72
C ASP A 163 -3.01 1.42 -4.86
N ALA A 164 -2.49 1.48 -6.10
CA ALA A 164 -3.32 1.74 -7.27
C ALA A 164 -4.39 0.66 -7.49
N LEU A 165 -4.04 -0.63 -7.32
CA LEU A 165 -4.97 -1.75 -7.45
C LEU A 165 -6.17 -1.62 -6.51
N ASP A 166 -5.97 -1.06 -5.30
CA ASP A 166 -7.06 -0.86 -4.34
C ASP A 166 -7.98 0.32 -4.70
N ARG A 167 -7.73 1.04 -5.81
CA ARG A 167 -8.62 2.12 -6.29
C ARG A 167 -10.00 1.63 -6.70
N TYR A 168 -10.18 0.33 -6.94
CA TYR A 168 -11.52 -0.25 -7.15
C TYR A 168 -12.48 0.00 -5.97
N ARG A 169 -11.96 0.26 -4.75
CA ARG A 169 -12.77 0.70 -3.61
C ARG A 169 -13.51 2.01 -3.88
N LEU A 170 -12.95 2.84 -4.75
CA LEU A 170 -13.51 4.14 -5.13
C LEU A 170 -14.42 4.04 -6.36
N GLY A 171 -14.47 2.90 -7.06
CA GLY A 171 -15.29 2.70 -8.26
C GLY A 171 -14.66 1.64 -9.16
N ASP A 172 -15.47 0.83 -9.84
CA ASP A 172 -14.95 -0.14 -10.82
C ASP A 172 -14.23 0.53 -12.02
N TRP A 173 -14.41 1.83 -12.21
CA TRP A 173 -13.72 2.68 -13.20
C TRP A 173 -12.51 3.45 -12.65
N CYS A 174 -12.18 3.33 -11.36
CA CYS A 174 -11.18 4.20 -10.72
C CYS A 174 -9.73 3.74 -10.85
N LEU A 175 -9.48 2.49 -11.23
CA LEU A 175 -8.14 2.03 -11.61
C LEU A 175 -7.84 2.45 -13.05
N ASP A 176 -6.70 3.11 -13.25
CA ASP A 176 -6.13 3.34 -14.58
C ASP A 176 -4.87 2.48 -14.71
N GLU A 177 -5.00 1.38 -15.45
CA GLU A 177 -3.95 0.34 -15.59
C GLU A 177 -2.66 0.87 -16.24
N ARG A 178 -2.70 2.04 -16.89
CA ARG A 178 -1.50 2.68 -17.46
C ARG A 178 -0.50 3.11 -16.39
N PHE A 179 -0.97 3.33 -15.16
CA PHE A 179 -0.14 3.67 -14.01
C PHE A 179 0.40 2.44 -13.27
N LEU A 180 0.07 1.23 -13.71
CA LEU A 180 0.67 0.00 -13.20
C LEU A 180 2.04 -0.21 -13.86
N ARG A 181 3.07 -0.30 -13.02
CA ARG A 181 4.48 -0.34 -13.43
C ARG A 181 4.95 -1.76 -13.73
N THR A 182 4.51 -2.71 -12.91
CA THR A 182 4.94 -4.12 -12.98
C THR A 182 4.02 -4.94 -13.90
N PRO A 183 4.56 -5.94 -14.63
CA PRO A 183 3.73 -6.88 -15.38
C PRO A 183 2.80 -7.71 -14.46
N GLU A 184 3.26 -8.04 -13.25
CA GLU A 184 2.50 -8.82 -12.29
C GLU A 184 1.24 -8.10 -11.81
N SER A 185 1.33 -6.79 -11.53
CA SER A 185 0.16 -6.00 -11.09
C SER A 185 -0.90 -5.87 -12.17
N LYS A 186 -0.50 -5.76 -13.45
CA LYS A 186 -1.43 -5.75 -14.60
C LYS A 186 -2.24 -7.04 -14.70
N ASN A 187 -1.68 -8.18 -14.29
CA ASN A 187 -2.39 -9.46 -14.24
C ASN A 187 -3.26 -9.63 -12.98
N MET A 188 -3.26 -8.66 -12.05
CA MET A 188 -3.97 -8.72 -10.78
C MET A 188 -5.25 -7.88 -10.73
N THR A 189 -5.62 -7.17 -11.79
CA THR A 189 -6.78 -6.25 -11.79
C THR A 189 -8.09 -6.93 -11.41
N LYS A 190 -8.37 -8.10 -12.01
CA LYS A 190 -9.54 -8.91 -11.64
C LYS A 190 -9.51 -9.31 -10.16
N PHE A 191 -8.36 -9.78 -9.67
CA PHE A 191 -8.21 -10.17 -8.27
C PHE A 191 -8.42 -8.97 -7.33
N ALA A 192 -7.94 -7.79 -7.69
CA ALA A 192 -8.11 -6.57 -6.91
C ALA A 192 -9.58 -6.13 -6.81
N LEU A 193 -10.32 -6.17 -7.92
CA LEU A 193 -11.75 -5.89 -7.90
C LEU A 193 -12.52 -6.90 -7.03
N ASP A 194 -12.27 -8.20 -7.24
CA ASP A 194 -12.90 -9.27 -6.45
C ASP A 194 -12.59 -9.11 -4.95
N LEU A 195 -11.36 -8.70 -4.61
CA LEU A 195 -10.93 -8.46 -3.23
C LEU A 195 -11.72 -7.32 -2.58
N VAL A 196 -11.88 -6.18 -3.27
CA VAL A 196 -12.69 -5.06 -2.79
C VAL A 196 -14.14 -5.49 -2.56
N LEU A 197 -14.75 -6.18 -3.54
CA LEU A 197 -16.14 -6.62 -3.49
C LEU A 197 -16.41 -7.59 -2.33
N CYS A 198 -15.44 -8.40 -1.93
CA CYS A 198 -15.62 -9.40 -0.88
C CYS A 198 -15.21 -8.94 0.52
N THR A 199 -14.50 -7.81 0.64
CA THR A 199 -13.99 -7.27 1.92
C THR A 199 -14.65 -5.95 2.32
N THR A 200 -15.39 -5.32 1.41
CA THR A 200 -16.15 -4.09 1.69
C THR A 200 -17.64 -4.43 1.75
N PRO A 201 -18.36 -4.03 2.82
CA PRO A 201 -19.81 -4.20 2.87
C PRO A 201 -20.50 -3.57 1.65
N PRO A 202 -21.47 -4.25 1.00
CA PRO A 202 -22.10 -3.75 -0.23
C PRO A 202 -22.69 -2.33 -0.11
N ASP A 203 -23.30 -2.01 1.03
CA ASP A 203 -23.90 -0.68 1.26
C ASP A 203 -22.85 0.42 1.40
N GLU A 204 -21.72 0.12 2.05
CA GLU A 204 -20.58 1.05 2.15
C GLU A 204 -19.91 1.26 0.80
N LEU A 205 -19.68 0.17 0.05
CA LEU A 205 -19.11 0.24 -1.28
C LEU A 205 -19.99 1.05 -2.23
N LYS A 206 -21.30 0.78 -2.24
CA LYS A 206 -22.27 1.54 -3.03
C LYS A 206 -22.24 3.02 -2.68
N LYS A 207 -22.22 3.36 -1.38
CA LYS A 207 -22.12 4.75 -0.92
C LYS A 207 -20.87 5.44 -1.47
N VAL A 208 -19.71 4.79 -1.42
CA VAL A 208 -18.45 5.35 -1.93
C VAL A 208 -18.51 5.49 -3.45
N TRP A 209 -19.01 4.49 -4.18
CA TRP A 209 -19.13 4.53 -5.64
C TRP A 209 -20.11 5.60 -6.12
N ASP A 210 -21.22 5.82 -5.42
CA ASP A 210 -22.17 6.89 -5.73
C ASP A 210 -21.51 8.28 -5.57
N LEU A 211 -20.64 8.45 -4.56
CA LEU A 211 -19.90 9.70 -4.34
C LEU A 211 -18.87 9.99 -5.44
N THR A 212 -18.28 8.94 -6.03
CA THR A 212 -17.25 9.09 -7.06
C THR A 212 -17.80 9.04 -8.48
N LEU A 213 -19.05 8.61 -8.67
CA LEU A 213 -19.73 8.50 -9.95
C LEU A 213 -19.66 9.78 -10.81
N PRO A 214 -19.79 11.01 -10.27
CA PRO A 214 -19.64 12.23 -11.06
C PRO A 214 -18.26 12.40 -11.71
N PHE A 215 -17.24 11.71 -11.21
CA PHE A 215 -15.87 11.72 -11.73
C PHE A 215 -15.59 10.55 -12.69
N LYS A 216 -16.57 9.67 -12.96
CA LYS A 216 -16.41 8.59 -13.94
C LYS A 216 -16.08 9.16 -15.32
N PRO A 217 -15.02 8.70 -16.01
CA PRO A 217 -14.69 9.19 -17.34
C PRO A 217 -15.86 8.93 -18.32
N LYS A 218 -16.35 9.99 -18.97
CA LYS A 218 -17.53 9.94 -19.86
C LYS A 218 -17.40 9.00 -21.08
N ASN A 219 -16.18 8.53 -21.37
CA ASN A 219 -15.85 7.69 -22.53
C ASN A 219 -15.33 6.29 -22.14
N SER A 220 -15.56 5.84 -20.91
CA SER A 220 -15.18 4.49 -20.48
C SER A 220 -16.28 3.48 -20.80
N ASN A 221 -16.46 3.17 -22.08
CA ASN A 221 -17.12 1.92 -22.47
C ASN A 221 -16.07 0.81 -22.28
N HIS A 222 -16.35 -0.13 -21.38
CA HIS A 222 -15.69 -1.43 -21.38
C HIS A 222 -16.14 -2.24 -22.59
#